data_AF-F4MV82-F1
#
_entry.id   AF-F4MV82-F1
#
_cell.length_a   1.000
_cell.length_b   1.000
_cell.length_c   1.000
_cell.angle_alpha   90.00
_cell.angle_beta   90.00
_cell.angle_gamma   90.00
#
_symmetry.space_group_name_H-M   'P 1'
#
loop_
_entity.id
_entity.type
_entity.pdbx_description
1 polymer ?
#
loop_
_entity_poly.entity_id
_entity_poly.type
_entity_poly.pdbx_seq_one_letter_code
_entity_poly.pdbx_strand_id
1 'polypeptide(L)'
;MKGGSQGVNLVHQEDVISAIELLLNLPRGGHIYNLCAPAHPRKRDFYPECARALQLTPPEFAPEDIEEALREIDGSKICSELGFEYQYPDPARMPLN
;
A
#
# COMPACT_ATOMS: atom_id res chain seq x y z
N MET A 1 -6.28 -8.79 -17.76
CA MET A 1 -6.89 -8.92 -16.41
C MET A 1 -7.96 -7.84 -16.24
N LYS A 2 -9.02 -8.05 -15.46
CA LYS A 2 -9.98 -6.99 -15.10
C LYS A 2 -9.57 -6.30 -13.78
N GLY A 3 -10.16 -5.14 -13.47
CA GLY A 3 -9.92 -4.40 -12.23
C GLY A 3 -8.65 -3.53 -12.28
N GLY A 4 -8.31 -3.03 -13.46
CA GLY A 4 -7.14 -2.18 -13.67
C GLY A 4 -7.28 -0.80 -13.04
N SER A 5 -8.51 -0.25 -12.97
CA SER A 5 -8.78 1.03 -12.32
C SER A 5 -8.66 0.99 -10.80
N GLN A 6 -8.73 -0.19 -10.17
CA GLN A 6 -8.69 -0.32 -8.71
C GLN A 6 -7.33 0.12 -8.14
N GLY A 7 -7.38 0.68 -6.93
CA GLY A 7 -6.18 1.05 -6.18
C GLY A 7 -5.41 -0.18 -5.70
N VAL A 8 -4.10 -0.03 -5.61
CA VAL A 8 -3.22 -0.95 -4.90
C VAL A 8 -3.15 -0.50 -3.44
N ASN A 9 -3.40 -1.41 -2.52
CA ASN A 9 -3.22 -1.19 -1.08
C ASN A 9 -2.00 -2.01 -0.65
N LEU A 10 -0.90 -1.34 -0.35
CA LEU A 10 0.35 -1.98 0.07
C LEU A 10 0.92 -1.27 1.28
N VAL A 11 1.66 -2.01 2.10
CA VAL A 11 2.49 -1.50 3.18
C VAL A 11 3.86 -2.17 3.05
N HIS A 12 4.93 -1.41 3.23
CA HIS A 12 6.27 -1.96 3.17
C HIS A 12 6.58 -2.79 4.43
N GLN A 13 7.44 -3.80 4.31
CA GLN A 13 7.82 -4.66 5.42
C GLN A 13 8.38 -3.87 6.61
N GLU A 14 9.27 -2.91 6.37
CA GLU A 14 9.85 -2.07 7.43
C GLU A 14 8.78 -1.26 8.17
N ASP A 15 7.77 -0.73 7.46
CA ASP A 15 6.67 -0.01 8.10
C ASP A 15 5.83 -0.93 9.00
N VAL A 16 5.63 -2.19 8.57
CA VAL A 16 4.95 -3.20 9.40
C VAL A 16 5.77 -3.51 10.65
N ILE A 17 7.08 -3.70 10.52
CA ILE A 17 7.99 -3.99 11.64
C ILE A 17 7.97 -2.80 12.62
N SER A 18 8.18 -1.58 12.14
CA SER A 18 8.18 -0.38 12.99
C SER A 18 6.84 -0.16 13.68
N ALA A 19 5.71 -0.44 13.03
CA ALA A 19 4.39 -0.36 13.65
C ALA A 19 4.21 -1.41 14.75
N ILE A 20 4.67 -2.65 14.54
CA ILE A 20 4.64 -3.70 15.58
C ILE A 20 5.50 -3.29 16.78
N GLU A 21 6.72 -2.82 16.55
CA GLU A 21 7.61 -2.34 17.61
C GLU A 21 6.99 -1.18 18.40
N LEU A 22 6.37 -0.22 17.71
CA LEU A 22 5.64 0.87 18.34
C LEU A 22 4.52 0.34 19.25
N LEU A 23 3.69 -0.58 18.76
CA LEU A 23 2.56 -1.15 19.51
C LEU A 23 3.00 -1.98 20.71
N LEU A 24 4.11 -2.72 20.61
CA LEU A 24 4.67 -3.49 21.73
C LEU A 24 5.17 -2.59 22.87
N ASN A 25 5.55 -1.35 22.57
CA ASN A 25 6.00 -0.38 23.58
C ASN A 25 4.85 0.39 24.25
N LEU A 26 3.60 0.21 23.80
CA LEU A 26 2.46 0.86 24.44
C LEU A 26 2.13 0.19 25.79
N PRO A 27 1.78 0.99 26.83
CA PRO A 27 1.47 0.45 28.16
C PRO A 27 0.19 -0.39 28.20
N ARG A 28 -0.66 -0.30 27.16
CA ARG A 28 -1.93 -1.02 27.03
C ARG A 28 -2.19 -1.38 25.56
N GLY A 29 -2.72 -2.58 25.34
CA GLY A 29 -3.22 -3.00 24.02
C GLY A 29 -4.68 -2.59 23.79
N GLY A 30 -5.34 -3.27 22.84
CA GLY A 30 -6.77 -3.09 22.55
C GLY A 30 -7.08 -2.13 21.40
N HIS A 31 -6.06 -1.60 20.75
CA HIS A 31 -6.20 -0.78 19.56
C HIS A 31 -6.15 -1.65 18.29
N ILE A 32 -6.93 -1.26 17.28
CA ILE A 32 -6.91 -1.85 15.94
C ILE A 32 -6.51 -0.74 14.96
N TYR A 33 -5.49 -1.02 14.16
CA TYR A 33 -4.95 -0.15 13.12
C TYR A 33 -4.85 -0.93 11.80
N ASN A 34 -5.31 -0.31 10.72
CA ASN A 34 -4.91 -0.73 9.37
C ASN A 34 -3.54 -0.10 9.07
N LEU A 35 -2.66 -0.86 8.43
CA LEU A 35 -1.42 -0.33 7.88
C LEU A 35 -1.50 -0.35 6.36
N CYS A 36 -1.37 0.82 5.74
CA CYS A 36 -1.33 1.00 4.31
C CYS A 36 -0.58 2.30 4.00
N ALA A 37 0.32 2.25 3.02
CA ALA A 37 0.98 3.44 2.51
C ALA A 37 -0.09 4.45 2.02
N PRO A 38 0.07 5.76 2.28
CA PRO A 38 -0.92 6.77 1.90
C PRO A 38 -1.19 6.90 0.39
N ALA A 39 -0.23 6.53 -0.47
CA ALA A 39 -0.47 6.54 -1.91
C ALA A 39 -1.11 5.24 -2.40
N HIS A 40 -2.14 5.37 -3.25
CA HIS A 40 -2.90 4.25 -3.82
C HIS A 40 -2.82 4.25 -5.36
N PRO A 41 -1.66 3.91 -5.96
CA PRO A 41 -1.55 3.85 -7.41
C PRO A 41 -2.50 2.79 -7.97
N ARG A 42 -3.00 3.01 -9.18
CA ARG A 42 -3.90 2.04 -9.82
C ARG A 42 -3.14 0.79 -10.22
N LYS A 43 -3.81 -0.36 -10.18
CA LYS A 43 -3.22 -1.66 -10.55
C LYS A 43 -2.63 -1.66 -11.95
N ARG A 44 -3.32 -1.03 -12.90
CA ARG A 44 -2.87 -0.94 -14.31
C ARG A 44 -1.63 -0.08 -14.52
N ASP A 45 -1.31 0.79 -13.57
CA ASP A 45 -0.12 1.63 -13.61
C ASP A 45 1.00 0.96 -12.80
N PHE A 46 0.69 0.48 -11.60
CA PHE A 46 1.66 -0.09 -10.67
C PHE A 46 2.28 -1.43 -11.16
N TYR A 47 1.46 -2.44 -11.45
CA TYR A 47 1.98 -3.79 -11.71
C TYR A 47 2.82 -3.89 -13.00
N PRO A 48 2.46 -3.23 -14.12
CA PRO A 48 3.33 -3.22 -15.28
C PRO A 48 4.70 -2.59 -15.02
N GLU A 49 4.76 -1.49 -14.28
CA GLU A 49 6.05 -0.87 -13.93
C GLU A 49 6.90 -1.79 -13.04
N CYS A 50 6.31 -2.40 -12.01
CA CYS A 50 7.03 -3.35 -11.16
C CYS A 50 7.53 -4.56 -11.94
N ALA A 51 6.72 -5.13 -12.84
CA ALA A 51 7.12 -6.25 -13.68
C ALA A 51 8.30 -5.89 -14.59
N ARG A 52 8.28 -4.69 -15.20
CA ARG A 52 9.41 -4.22 -16.02
C ARG A 52 10.68 -4.04 -15.20
N ALA A 53 10.59 -3.46 -14.01
CA ALA A 53 11.72 -3.29 -13.11
C ALA A 53 12.34 -4.63 -12.69
N LEU A 54 11.52 -5.67 -12.55
CA LEU A 54 11.94 -7.04 -12.25
C LEU A 54 12.32 -7.87 -13.49
N GLN A 55 12.33 -7.28 -14.70
CA GLN A 55 12.58 -7.98 -15.97
C GLN A 55 11.62 -9.15 -16.24
N LEU A 56 10.38 -9.03 -15.74
CA LEU A 56 9.30 -9.97 -15.99
C LEU A 56 8.40 -9.45 -17.12
N THR A 57 7.61 -10.35 -17.72
CA THR A 57 6.58 -9.96 -18.68
C THR A 57 5.52 -9.09 -18.00
N PRO A 58 5.30 -7.83 -18.43
CA PRO A 58 4.31 -6.96 -17.83
C PRO A 58 2.90 -7.50 -18.07
N PRO A 59 2.03 -7.47 -17.06
CA PRO A 59 0.70 -8.03 -17.22
C PRO A 59 -0.24 -6.98 -17.84
N GLU A 60 -1.15 -7.40 -18.71
CA GLU A 60 -2.07 -6.50 -19.40
C GLU A 60 -3.43 -6.42 -18.69
N PHE A 61 -4.00 -5.21 -18.65
CA PHE A 61 -5.34 -4.96 -18.12
C PHE A 61 -6.31 -4.70 -19.27
N ALA A 62 -7.51 -5.29 -19.17
CA ALA A 62 -8.56 -5.09 -20.15
C ALA A 62 -9.10 -3.65 -20.04
N PRO A 63 -9.51 -3.03 -21.15
CA PRO A 63 -10.27 -1.79 -21.11
C PRO A 63 -11.52 -1.93 -20.23
N GLU A 64 -11.83 -0.88 -19.50
CA GLU A 64 -13.00 -0.80 -18.63
C GLU A 64 -13.88 0.35 -19.13
N ASP A 65 -15.16 0.06 -19.39
CA ASP A 65 -16.12 1.06 -19.90
C ASP A 65 -16.45 2.13 -18.84
N ILE A 66 -16.29 1.78 -17.56
CA ILE A 66 -16.53 2.64 -16.42
C ILE A 66 -15.36 2.44 -15.45
N GLU A 67 -14.72 3.53 -15.02
CA GLU A 67 -13.75 3.46 -13.94
C GLU A 67 -14.47 3.18 -12.61
N GLU A 68 -14.16 2.04 -12.00
CA GLU A 68 -14.67 1.74 -10.67
C GLU A 68 -14.06 2.70 -9.63
N ALA A 69 -14.86 3.09 -8.63
CA ALA A 69 -14.35 3.83 -7.49
C ALA A 69 -13.23 3.04 -6.79
N LEU A 70 -12.17 3.75 -6.40
CA LEU A 70 -11.01 3.17 -5.72
C LEU A 70 -11.44 2.62 -4.35
N ARG A 71 -11.16 1.34 -4.09
CA ARG A 71 -11.28 0.75 -2.75
C ARG A 71 -9.98 0.96 -1.97
N GLU A 72 -9.84 2.15 -1.41
CA GLU A 72 -8.67 2.56 -0.63
C GLU A 72 -8.79 2.12 0.83
N ILE A 73 -7.68 1.64 1.41
CA ILE A 73 -7.57 1.32 2.82
C ILE A 73 -6.96 2.51 3.55
N ASP A 74 -7.74 3.13 4.44
CA ASP A 74 -7.26 4.22 5.28
C ASP A 74 -6.33 3.68 6.39
N GLY A 75 -5.03 3.98 6.26
CA GLY A 75 -3.98 3.68 7.24
C GLY A 75 -3.58 4.87 8.13
N SER A 76 -4.35 5.96 8.13
CA SER A 76 -3.97 7.22 8.81
C SER A 76 -4.14 7.18 10.34
N LYS A 77 -4.96 6.26 10.87
CA LYS A 77 -5.29 6.18 12.30
C LYS A 77 -4.05 6.00 13.20
N ILE A 78 -3.08 5.20 12.78
CA ILE A 78 -1.84 5.00 13.56
C ILE A 78 -0.97 6.26 13.56
N CYS A 79 -1.01 7.03 12.47
CA CYS A 79 -0.28 8.29 12.35
C CYS A 79 -0.89 9.35 13.29
N SER A 80 -2.22 9.47 13.29
CA SER A 80 -2.92 10.48 14.10
C SER A 80 -2.91 10.17 15.60
N GLU A 81 -3.04 8.91 15.99
CA GLU A 81 -3.10 8.52 17.41
C GLU A 81 -1.71 8.35 18.04
N LEU A 82 -0.75 7.81 17.30
CA LEU A 82 0.56 7.40 17.86
C LEU A 82 1.75 8.16 17.27
N GLY A 83 1.54 9.08 16.33
CA GLY A 83 2.62 9.80 15.66
C GLY A 83 3.48 8.90 14.77
N PHE A 84 2.95 7.75 14.33
CA PHE A 84 3.65 6.86 13.40
C PHE A 84 3.87 7.55 12.06
N GLU A 85 5.07 7.41 11.50
CA GLU A 85 5.42 7.93 10.18
C GLU A 85 5.80 6.78 9.25
N TYR A 86 5.12 6.67 8.11
CA TYR A 86 5.47 5.71 7.08
C TYR A 86 6.82 6.10 6.45
N GLN A 87 7.78 5.20 6.52
CA GLN A 87 9.07 5.32 5.83
C GLN A 87 8.89 5.16 4.31
N TYR A 88 7.90 4.37 3.89
CA TYR A 88 7.56 4.15 2.48
C TYR A 88 6.11 4.55 2.19
N PRO A 89 5.83 5.86 2.09
CA PRO A 89 4.47 6.36 1.91
C PRO A 89 3.90 6.15 0.50
N ASP A 90 4.73 5.73 -0.45
CA ASP A 90 4.37 5.51 -1.84
C ASP A 90 4.83 4.12 -2.30
N PRO A 91 3.90 3.21 -2.67
CA PRO A 91 4.25 1.90 -3.20
C PRO A 91 5.21 1.92 -4.40
N ALA A 92 5.16 2.95 -5.24
CA ALA A 92 6.04 3.06 -6.41
C ALA A 92 7.51 3.32 -6.03
N ARG A 93 7.77 3.71 -4.77
CA ARG A 93 9.11 3.96 -4.22
C ARG A 93 9.60 2.84 -3.31
N MET A 94 8.80 1.79 -3.13
CA MET A 94 9.20 0.63 -2.35
C MET A 94 10.28 -0.16 -3.11
N PRO A 95 11.35 -0.61 -2.42
CA PRO A 95 12.37 -1.44 -3.04
C PRO A 95 11.82 -2.79 -3.54
N LEU A 96 12.29 -3.22 -4.72
CA LEU A 96 11.98 -4.52 -5.33
C LEU A 96 13.21 -5.42 -5.19
N ASN A 97 13.38 -6.00 -4.00
CA ASN A 97 14.59 -6.74 -3.60
C ASN A 97 14.46 -8.24 -3.88
#